data_AF-A0AAV5S8Y5-F1
#
_entry.id   AF-A0AAV5S8Y5-F1
#
_cell.length_a   1.000
_cell.length_b   1.000
_cell.length_c   1.000
_cell.angle_alpha   90.00
_cell.angle_beta   90.00
_cell.angle_gamma   90.00
#
_symmetry.space_group_name_H-M   'P 1'
#
loop_
_entity.id
_entity.type
_entity.pdbx_description
1 polymer ?
#
loop_
_entity_poly.entity_id
_entity_poly.type
_entity_poly.pdbx_seq_one_letter_code
_entity_poly.pdbx_strand_id
1 'polypeptide(L)'
;VIESGKATLVDGLICNTCKDIVDDVENHEEDTIEARVAASIHEHCQNLGWLTKTCEQVMDSVMDIIVANINENYSAVQNCQKADVC
;
A
#
# COMPACT_ATOMS: atom_id res chain seq x y z
N VAL A 1 -7.99 13.02 -26.56
CA VAL A 1 -8.40 11.76 -25.89
C VAL A 1 -7.20 10.82 -25.91
N ILE A 2 -6.26 11.02 -25.00
CA ILE A 2 -5.11 10.12 -24.83
C ILE A 2 -4.66 10.33 -23.38
N GLU A 3 -4.88 9.35 -22.49
CA GLU A 3 -4.15 9.16 -21.21
C GLU A 3 -4.70 7.99 -20.35
N SER A 4 -5.82 7.38 -20.74
CA SER A 4 -6.53 6.39 -19.92
C SER A 4 -5.82 5.05 -19.68
N GLY A 5 -4.71 4.76 -20.37
CA GLY A 5 -4.00 3.48 -20.24
C GLY A 5 -2.87 3.45 -19.21
N LYS A 6 -2.29 4.61 -18.87
CA LYS A 6 -1.19 4.68 -17.87
C LYS A 6 -1.71 4.91 -16.46
N ALA A 7 -2.76 5.73 -16.31
CA ALA A 7 -3.41 5.96 -15.02
C ALA A 7 -3.91 4.63 -14.43
N THR A 8 -4.68 3.84 -15.19
CA THR A 8 -5.16 2.51 -14.76
C THR A 8 -4.05 1.51 -14.46
N LEU A 9 -2.91 1.57 -15.14
CA LEU A 9 -1.75 0.71 -14.83
C LEU A 9 -1.09 1.11 -13.52
N VAL A 10 -0.92 2.42 -13.27
CA VAL A 10 -0.37 2.92 -12.00
C VAL A 10 -1.34 2.62 -10.87
N ASP A 11 -2.63 2.89 -11.04
CA ASP A 11 -3.67 2.59 -10.05
C ASP A 11 -3.69 1.08 -9.72
N GLY A 12 -3.58 0.23 -10.74
CA GLY A 12 -3.48 -1.23 -10.55
C GLY A 12 -2.22 -1.67 -9.80
N LEU A 13 -1.07 -1.03 -10.05
CA LEU A 13 0.17 -1.30 -9.33
C LEU A 13 0.07 -0.85 -7.87
N ILE A 14 -0.43 0.36 -7.63
CA ILE A 14 -0.64 0.92 -6.29
C ILE A 14 -1.62 0.05 -5.50
N CYS A 15 -2.72 -0.38 -6.11
CA CYS A 15 -3.67 -1.30 -5.49
C CYS A 15 -3.03 -2.64 -5.12
N ASN A 16 -2.21 -3.22 -6.01
CA ASN A 16 -1.51 -4.46 -5.73
C ASN A 16 -0.49 -4.29 -4.60
N THR A 17 0.33 -3.24 -4.65
CA THR A 17 1.30 -2.92 -3.60
C THR A 17 0.62 -2.73 -2.25
N CYS A 18 -0.52 -2.04 -2.16
CA CYS A 18 -1.28 -1.94 -0.91
C CYS A 18 -1.67 -3.32 -0.37
N LYS A 19 -2.17 -4.22 -1.23
CA LYS A 19 -2.56 -5.56 -0.79
C LYS A 19 -1.36 -6.36 -0.30
N ASP A 20 -0.25 -6.29 -1.02
CA ASP A 20 1.01 -6.94 -0.64
C ASP A 20 1.50 -6.41 0.72
N ILE A 21 1.46 -5.08 0.95
CA ILE A 21 1.78 -4.46 2.25
C ILE A 21 0.92 -5.02 3.38
N VAL A 22 -0.40 -5.11 3.18
CA VAL A 22 -1.32 -5.59 4.22
C VAL A 22 -1.13 -7.08 4.50
N ASP A 23 -0.89 -7.89 3.47
CA ASP A 23 -0.66 -9.33 3.63
C ASP A 23 0.71 -9.64 4.27
N ASP A 24 1.70 -8.76 4.09
CA ASP A 24 3.09 -8.99 4.52
C ASP A 24 3.42 -8.34 5.87
N VAL A 25 2.54 -7.49 6.40
CA VAL A 25 2.77 -6.73 7.65
C VAL A 25 3.09 -7.62 8.86
N GLU A 26 2.60 -8.86 8.88
CA GLU A 26 2.86 -9.82 9.96
C GLU A 26 4.25 -10.47 9.89
N ASN A 27 4.93 -10.38 8.74
CA ASN A 27 6.27 -10.93 8.52
C ASN A 27 7.40 -9.97 8.96
N HIS A 28 7.04 -8.76 9.37
CA HIS A 28 7.93 -7.70 9.83
C HIS A 28 8.18 -7.79 11.34
N GLU A 29 9.45 -7.60 11.76
CA GLU A 29 9.91 -7.80 13.14
C GLU A 29 9.68 -6.58 14.05
N GLU A 30 9.22 -5.45 13.50
CA GLU A 30 9.06 -4.20 14.23
C GLU A 30 8.05 -4.29 15.38
N ASP A 31 8.24 -3.46 16.41
CA ASP A 31 7.47 -3.53 17.66
C ASP A 31 6.03 -3.01 17.53
N THR A 32 5.76 -2.13 16.56
CA THR A 32 4.44 -1.53 16.36
C THR A 32 3.91 -1.82 14.95
N ILE A 33 2.59 -1.87 14.83
CA ILE A 33 1.94 -2.12 13.54
C ILE A 33 2.26 -1.01 12.53
N GLU A 34 2.37 0.25 12.99
CA GLU A 34 2.75 1.39 12.15
C GLU A 34 4.16 1.21 11.58
N ALA A 35 5.11 0.75 12.41
CA ALA A 35 6.49 0.52 11.97
C ALA A 35 6.59 -0.65 11.00
N ARG A 36 5.81 -1.72 11.21
CA ARG A 36 5.71 -2.85 10.27
C ARG A 36 5.15 -2.40 8.92
N VAL A 37 4.03 -1.66 8.94
CA VAL A 37 3.42 -1.13 7.70
C VAL A 37 4.41 -0.21 6.98
N ALA A 38 5.10 0.69 7.69
CA ALA A 38 6.09 1.57 7.09
C ALA A 38 7.27 0.79 6.46
N ALA A 39 7.74 -0.28 7.11
CA ALA A 39 8.76 -1.17 6.57
C ALA A 39 8.27 -1.89 5.30
N SER A 40 7.06 -2.45 5.33
CA SER A 40 6.43 -3.07 4.17
C SER A 40 6.25 -2.09 3.01
N ILE A 41 5.81 -0.85 3.28
CA ILE A 41 5.67 0.20 2.26
C ILE A 41 7.00 0.41 1.56
N HIS A 42 8.06 0.58 2.33
CA HIS A 42 9.39 0.81 1.77
C HIS A 42 9.86 -0.36 0.91
N GLU A 43 9.75 -1.59 1.41
CA GLU A 43 10.15 -2.80 0.68
C GLU A 43 9.39 -2.96 -0.64
N HIS A 44 8.06 -2.90 -0.59
CA HIS A 44 7.22 -3.13 -1.76
C HIS A 44 7.30 -1.98 -2.78
N CYS A 45 7.39 -0.73 -2.33
CA CYS A 45 7.54 0.42 -3.22
C CYS A 45 8.92 0.48 -3.89
N GLN A 46 9.99 0.00 -3.26
CA GLN A 46 11.31 -0.06 -3.89
C GLN A 46 11.36 -0.95 -5.14
N ASN A 47 10.53 -1.99 -5.19
CA ASN A 47 10.46 -2.91 -6.32
C ASN A 47 9.83 -2.31 -7.59
N LEU A 48 9.21 -1.12 -7.48
CA LEU A 48 8.54 -0.43 -8.61
C LEU A 48 9.46 0.47 -9.44
N GLY A 49 10.74 0.60 -9.06
CA GLY A 49 11.75 1.33 -9.83
C GLY A 49 11.45 2.82 -9.98
N TRP A 50 11.07 3.26 -11.19
CA TRP A 50 10.81 4.70 -11.43
C TRP A 50 9.57 5.23 -10.70
N LEU A 51 8.69 4.34 -10.23
CA LEU A 51 7.48 4.68 -9.48
C LEU A 51 7.68 4.69 -7.96
N THR A 52 8.84 4.29 -7.44
CA THR A 52 9.08 4.14 -5.99
C THR A 52 8.63 5.37 -5.20
N LYS A 53 9.06 6.57 -5.61
CA LYS A 53 8.68 7.81 -4.91
C LYS A 53 7.18 8.07 -4.94
N THR A 54 6.50 7.78 -6.05
CA THR A 54 5.04 7.95 -6.15
C THR A 54 4.32 6.93 -5.28
N CYS A 55 4.79 5.69 -5.25
CA CYS A 55 4.25 4.65 -4.39
C CYS A 55 4.38 5.00 -2.92
N GLU A 56 5.57 5.37 -2.46
CA GLU A 56 5.81 5.79 -1.07
C GLU A 56 4.91 6.97 -0.71
N GLN A 57 4.83 8.00 -1.56
CA GLN A 57 3.97 9.16 -1.31
C GLN A 57 2.48 8.80 -1.19
N VAL A 58 1.97 7.89 -2.02
CA VAL A 58 0.56 7.46 -1.96
C VAL A 58 0.34 6.61 -0.72
N MET A 59 1.16 5.60 -0.48
CA MET A 59 1.02 4.68 0.66
C MET A 59 1.18 5.40 2.00
N ASP A 60 2.16 6.31 2.12
CA ASP A 60 2.35 7.13 3.31
C ASP A 60 1.11 8.00 3.60
N SER A 61 0.44 8.50 2.56
CA SER A 61 -0.77 9.33 2.73
C SER A 61 -1.99 8.56 3.22
N VAL A 62 -2.01 7.24 3.07
CA VAL A 62 -3.11 6.36 3.50
C VAL A 62 -2.70 5.40 4.62
N MET A 63 -1.46 5.48 5.11
CA MET A 63 -0.88 4.57 6.11
C MET A 63 -1.75 4.49 7.37
N ASP A 64 -2.22 5.63 7.88
CA ASP A 64 -3.07 5.68 9.08
C ASP A 64 -4.38 4.90 8.88
N ILE A 65 -4.96 4.94 7.68
CA ILE A 65 -6.17 4.19 7.32
C ILE A 65 -5.84 2.71 7.23
N ILE A 66 -4.72 2.36 6.62
CA ILE A 66 -4.25 0.97 6.49
C ILE A 66 -4.07 0.34 7.88
N VAL A 67 -3.37 1.02 8.77
CA VAL A 67 -3.12 0.59 10.15
C VAL A 67 -4.43 0.43 10.92
N ALA A 68 -5.33 1.43 10.85
CA ALA A 68 -6.63 1.35 11.51
C ALA A 68 -7.43 0.14 11.02
N ASN A 69 -7.42 -0.11 9.72
CA ASN A 69 -8.14 -1.23 9.11
C ASN A 69 -7.54 -2.60 9.47
N ILE A 70 -6.21 -2.70 9.59
CA ILE A 70 -5.55 -3.92 10.08
C ILE A 70 -6.01 -4.21 11.51
N ASN A 71 -6.05 -3.20 12.38
CA ASN A 71 -6.52 -3.35 13.75
C ASN A 71 -8.00 -3.77 13.84
N GLU A 72 -8.82 -3.41 12.83
CA GLU A 72 -10.21 -3.87 12.68
C GLU A 72 -10.33 -5.27 12.02
N ASN A 73 -9.22 -5.93 11.69
CA ASN A 73 -9.14 -7.23 11.02
C ASN A 73 -9.81 -7.27 9.63
N TYR A 74 -9.75 -6.16 8.87
CA TYR A 74 -10.16 -6.20 7.47
C TYR A 74 -9.16 -6.98 6.62
N SER A 75 -9.66 -7.73 5.62
CA SER A 75 -8.81 -8.35 4.61
C SER A 75 -8.05 -7.30 3.79
N ALA A 76 -6.92 -7.67 3.18
CA ALA A 76 -6.14 -6.79 2.31
C ALA A 76 -6.99 -6.08 1.23
N VAL A 77 -7.90 -6.81 0.58
CA VAL A 77 -8.81 -6.23 -0.43
C VAL A 77 -9.72 -5.16 0.18
N GLN A 78 -10.36 -5.46 1.32
CA GLN A 78 -11.24 -4.49 1.99
C GLN A 78 -10.48 -3.29 2.52
N ASN A 79 -9.26 -3.51 3.04
CA ASN A 79 -8.41 -2.47 3.57
C ASN A 79 -8.02 -1.47 2.46
N CYS A 80 -7.50 -1.97 1.35
CA CYS A 80 -7.07 -1.12 0.23
C CYS A 80 -8.23 -0.40 -0.47
N GLN A 81 -9.43 -1.01 -0.50
CA GLN A 81 -10.64 -0.33 -0.95
C GLN A 81 -11.08 0.80 -0.01
N LYS A 82 -10.97 0.59 1.30
CA LYS A 82 -11.28 1.63 2.30
C LYS A 82 -10.27 2.76 2.31
N ALA A 83 -9.03 2.48 1.90
CA ALA A 83 -7.97 3.46 1.72
C ALA A 83 -8.06 4.21 0.37
N ASP A 84 -9.04 3.91 -0.49
CA ASP A 84 -9.25 4.55 -1.81
C ASP A 84 -8.04 4.44 -2.76
N VAL A 85 -7.27 3.36 -2.60
CA VAL A 85 -6.14 2.99 -3.48
C VAL A 85 -6.46 1.76 -4.33
N CYS A 86 -7.64 1.18 -4.11
CA CYS A 86 -8.38 0.20 -4.90
C CYS A 86 -9.87 0.61 -4.84
#